data_AF-A0AA87ZHZ5-F1
#
_entry.id   AF-A0AA87ZHZ5-F1
#
_cell.length_a   1.000
_cell.length_b   1.000
_cell.length_c   1.000
_cell.angle_alpha   90.00
_cell.angle_beta   90.00
_cell.angle_gamma   90.00
#
_symmetry.space_group_name_H-M   'P 1'
#
loop_
_entity.id
_entity.type
_entity.pdbx_description
1 polymer ?
#
loop_
_entity_poly.entity_id
_entity_poly.type
_entity_poly.pdbx_seq_one_letter_code
_entity_poly.pdbx_strand_id
1 'polypeptide(L)'
;MSDEEYSSSRLMLVLNSALNLSCGQVTCLVFPFNFYIEDKELISVAHRSPNLKRLVLQSSFQFSVEAFQEAVKYWKCLESLTLPYVFRYEEILSSIGANCKNLSEMKSSCSIDLGLAEAIIATVPRLKVLSLRHTAAFKQALLHLLKSLKNLKVLNLMHVLVADLTQAGMELQGIDDEITKCALHLKKFLTCPERVCPKCNVVEDDNILRCYDLDEDDWRRDEIPSLTI
;
A
#
# COMPACT_ATOMS: atom_id res chain seq x y z
N MET A 1 28.07 16.01 5.51
CA MET A 1 26.98 15.66 4.59
C MET A 1 27.37 14.34 3.96
N SER A 2 26.57 13.30 4.16
CA SER A 2 26.82 11.98 3.58
C SER A 2 26.53 11.99 2.07
N ASP A 3 27.08 11.04 1.32
CA ASP A 3 26.84 10.92 -0.13
C ASP A 3 25.34 10.73 -0.48
N GLU A 4 24.55 10.20 0.46
CA GLU A 4 23.09 10.03 0.34
C GLU A 4 22.32 11.36 0.36
N GLU A 5 22.67 12.30 1.24
CA GLU A 5 22.04 13.63 1.29
C GLU A 5 22.26 14.44 0.01
N TYR A 6 23.46 14.30 -0.60
CA TYR A 6 23.80 14.95 -1.85
C TYR A 6 23.01 14.38 -3.05
N SER A 7 22.79 13.06 -3.06
CA SER A 7 21.99 12.38 -4.07
C SER A 7 20.51 12.82 -4.03
N SER A 8 19.91 12.83 -2.84
CA SER A 8 18.51 13.27 -2.64
C SER A 8 18.28 14.72 -3.08
N SER A 9 19.22 15.62 -2.78
CA SER A 9 19.13 17.04 -3.17
C SER A 9 19.10 17.24 -4.68
N ARG A 10 19.93 16.48 -5.43
CA ARG A 10 19.95 16.54 -6.90
C ARG A 10 18.68 15.96 -7.52
N LEU A 11 18.21 14.84 -6.99
CA LEU A 11 16.96 14.22 -7.44
C LEU A 11 15.76 15.14 -7.20
N MET A 12 15.71 15.85 -6.07
CA MET A 12 14.67 16.85 -5.80
C MET A 12 14.72 18.03 -6.78
N LEU A 13 15.90 18.48 -7.20
CA LEU A 13 16.02 19.52 -8.23
C LEU A 13 15.48 19.04 -9.59
N VAL A 14 15.80 17.81 -9.97
CA VAL A 14 15.30 17.19 -11.20
C VAL A 14 13.78 17.04 -11.14
N LEU A 15 13.24 16.51 -10.03
CA LEU A 15 11.81 16.35 -9.81
C LEU A 15 11.07 17.69 -9.90
N ASN A 16 11.55 18.71 -9.17
CA ASN A 16 10.93 20.04 -9.19
C ASN A 16 10.96 20.68 -10.58
N SER A 17 12.05 20.48 -11.33
CA SER A 17 12.17 20.97 -12.70
C SER A 17 11.18 20.26 -13.64
N ALA A 18 11.10 18.93 -13.56
CA ALA A 18 10.16 18.13 -14.33
C ALA A 18 8.71 18.50 -14.03
N LEU A 19 8.35 18.66 -12.75
CA LEU A 19 7.02 19.08 -12.32
C LEU A 19 6.67 20.49 -12.82
N ASN A 20 7.62 21.43 -12.79
CA ASN A 20 7.42 22.77 -13.33
C ASN A 20 7.17 22.75 -14.84
N LEU A 21 8.00 22.00 -15.57
CA LEU A 21 7.86 21.87 -17.03
C LEU A 21 6.58 21.14 -17.44
N SER A 22 6.06 20.26 -16.57
CA SER A 22 4.80 19.55 -16.82
C SER A 22 3.56 20.44 -16.77
N CYS A 23 3.64 21.65 -16.18
CA CYS A 23 2.49 22.54 -15.98
C CYS A 23 1.28 21.83 -15.31
N GLY A 24 1.55 20.97 -14.33
CA GLY A 24 0.51 20.22 -13.60
C GLY A 24 -0.11 19.06 -14.38
N GLN A 25 0.44 18.68 -15.54
CA GLN A 25 -0.04 17.56 -16.36
C GLN A 25 0.49 16.19 -15.90
N VAL A 26 1.34 16.14 -14.86
CA VAL A 26 1.79 14.85 -14.32
C VAL A 26 0.61 14.07 -13.76
N THR A 27 0.38 12.88 -14.32
CA THR A 27 -0.66 11.94 -13.87
C THR A 27 -0.10 10.75 -13.12
N CYS A 28 1.21 10.50 -13.15
CA CYS A 28 1.85 9.38 -12.48
C CYS A 28 3.15 9.84 -11.82
N LEU A 29 3.31 9.52 -10.53
CA LEU A 29 4.54 9.75 -9.78
C LEU A 29 4.95 8.47 -9.09
N VAL A 30 6.20 8.06 -9.35
CA VAL A 30 6.82 6.89 -8.79
C VAL A 30 8.12 7.32 -8.12
N PHE A 31 8.14 7.27 -6.80
CA PHE A 31 9.34 7.58 -6.02
C PHE A 31 10.21 6.34 -5.90
N PRO A 32 11.52 6.39 -6.21
CA PRO A 32 12.42 5.23 -6.09
C PRO A 32 12.47 4.64 -4.67
N PHE A 33 12.86 3.37 -4.56
CA PHE A 33 12.85 2.62 -3.30
C PHE A 33 13.69 3.25 -2.19
N ASN A 34 14.86 3.78 -2.53
CA ASN A 34 15.77 4.45 -1.60
C ASN A 34 15.63 5.98 -1.61
N PHE A 35 14.48 6.50 -2.06
CA PHE A 35 14.24 7.93 -2.12
C PHE A 35 13.55 8.44 -0.86
N TYR A 36 14.19 9.39 -0.17
CA TYR A 36 13.63 10.05 1.00
C TYR A 36 13.00 11.38 0.60
N ILE A 37 11.77 11.60 1.04
CA ILE A 37 11.05 12.85 0.83
C ILE A 37 10.63 13.43 2.18
N GLU A 38 11.05 14.67 2.42
CA GLU A 38 10.68 15.43 3.62
C GLU A 38 9.30 16.09 3.46
N ASP A 39 8.72 16.55 4.57
CA ASP A 39 7.42 17.23 4.62
C ASP A 39 7.25 18.33 3.56
N LYS A 40 8.21 19.26 3.50
CA LYS A 40 8.18 20.40 2.58
C LYS A 40 8.18 19.96 1.10
N GLU A 41 8.84 18.85 0.82
CA GLU A 41 9.04 18.32 -0.53
C GLU A 41 7.80 17.59 -0.98
N LEU A 42 7.19 16.78 -0.10
CA LEU A 42 5.92 16.12 -0.34
C LEU A 42 4.82 17.14 -0.67
N ILE A 43 4.70 18.19 0.14
CA ILE A 43 3.71 19.25 -0.05
C ILE A 43 3.98 20.00 -1.36
N SER A 44 5.24 20.34 -1.65
CA SER A 44 5.63 21.00 -2.91
C SER A 44 5.27 20.15 -4.14
N VAL A 45 5.57 18.84 -4.09
CA VAL A 45 5.22 17.91 -5.16
C VAL A 45 3.70 17.86 -5.35
N ALA A 46 2.94 17.77 -4.25
CA ALA A 46 1.49 17.70 -4.30
C ALA A 46 0.86 18.94 -4.95
N HIS A 47 1.30 20.13 -4.55
CA HIS A 47 0.84 21.39 -5.14
C HIS A 47 1.12 21.47 -6.65
N ARG A 48 2.23 20.88 -7.11
CA ARG A 48 2.65 20.90 -8.52
C ARG A 48 2.10 19.74 -9.35
N SER A 49 1.38 18.79 -8.74
CA SER A 49 0.80 17.61 -9.41
C SER A 49 -0.69 17.42 -9.08
N PRO A 50 -1.55 18.45 -9.21
CA PRO A 50 -2.96 18.35 -8.80
C PRO A 50 -3.79 17.33 -9.61
N ASN A 51 -3.33 16.98 -10.82
CA ASN A 51 -3.98 16.01 -11.70
C ASN A 51 -3.43 14.57 -11.53
N LEU A 52 -2.69 14.30 -10.45
CA LEU A 52 -2.11 13.00 -10.20
C LEU A 52 -3.19 11.92 -10.11
N LYS A 53 -3.02 10.84 -10.88
CA LYS A 53 -3.89 9.66 -10.90
C LYS A 53 -3.25 8.45 -10.24
N ARG A 54 -1.93 8.33 -10.31
CA ARG A 54 -1.17 7.24 -9.70
C ARG A 54 -0.04 7.79 -8.85
N LEU A 55 0.00 7.36 -7.60
CA LEU A 55 1.06 7.68 -6.66
C LEU A 55 1.68 6.38 -6.13
N VAL A 56 3.00 6.32 -6.17
CA VAL A 56 3.75 5.21 -5.61
C VAL A 56 4.81 5.73 -4.66
N LEU A 57 4.66 5.37 -3.40
CA LEU A 57 5.58 5.65 -2.32
C LEU A 57 6.22 4.33 -1.87
N GLN A 58 7.53 4.33 -1.56
CA GLN A 58 8.31 3.09 -1.44
C GLN A 58 9.19 2.96 -0.18
N SER A 59 9.80 4.05 0.30
CA SER A 59 10.67 4.01 1.49
C SER A 59 9.89 4.20 2.78
N SER A 60 10.50 3.82 3.90
CA SER A 60 10.08 4.23 5.24
C SER A 60 9.90 5.75 5.25
N PHE A 61 8.66 6.17 5.45
CA PHE A 61 8.29 7.56 5.39
C PHE A 61 9.06 8.38 6.43
N GLN A 62 9.79 9.39 5.97
CA GLN A 62 10.34 10.43 6.84
C GLN A 62 9.45 11.67 6.91
N PHE A 63 8.32 11.68 6.19
CA PHE A 63 7.34 12.74 6.35
C PHE A 63 6.36 12.47 7.49
N SER A 64 5.89 13.55 8.10
CA SER A 64 4.88 13.54 9.14
C SER A 64 3.49 13.20 8.58
N VAL A 65 2.61 12.67 9.43
CA VAL A 65 1.20 12.43 9.07
C VAL A 65 0.54 13.74 8.65
N GLU A 66 0.91 14.85 9.30
CA GLU A 66 0.44 16.19 9.03
C GLU A 66 0.84 16.67 7.63
N ALA A 67 2.07 16.40 7.20
CA ALA A 67 2.51 16.73 5.85
C ALA A 67 1.79 15.90 4.78
N PHE A 68 1.55 14.61 5.03
CA PHE A 68 0.73 13.80 4.13
C PHE A 68 -0.71 14.29 4.07
N GLN A 69 -1.31 14.64 5.22
CA GLN A 69 -2.63 15.23 5.33
C GLN A 69 -2.75 16.52 4.53
N GLU A 70 -1.72 17.35 4.51
CA GLU A 70 -1.68 18.56 3.69
C GLU A 70 -1.53 18.23 2.20
N ALA A 71 -0.60 17.34 1.85
CA ALA A 71 -0.33 16.95 0.47
C ALA A 71 -1.54 16.29 -0.22
N VAL A 72 -2.24 15.37 0.47
CA VAL A 72 -3.32 14.58 -0.13
C VAL A 72 -4.53 15.44 -0.55
N LYS A 73 -4.68 16.65 0.02
CA LYS A 73 -5.72 17.62 -0.38
C LYS A 73 -5.62 18.05 -1.85
N TYR A 74 -4.42 17.98 -2.44
CA TYR A 74 -4.17 18.38 -3.82
C TYR A 74 -4.46 17.24 -4.83
N TRP A 75 -4.40 15.97 -4.41
CA TRP A 75 -4.54 14.80 -5.30
C TRP A 75 -5.98 14.29 -5.42
N LYS A 76 -6.90 15.16 -5.81
CA LYS A 76 -8.34 14.83 -5.93
C LYS A 76 -8.64 13.81 -7.03
N CYS A 77 -7.76 13.71 -8.03
CA CYS A 77 -7.88 12.81 -9.15
C CYS A 77 -7.23 11.43 -8.92
N LEU A 78 -6.72 11.14 -7.71
CA LEU A 78 -6.00 9.91 -7.45
C LEU A 78 -6.90 8.67 -7.62
N GLU A 79 -6.47 7.75 -8.47
CA GLU A 79 -7.16 6.52 -8.86
C GLU A 79 -6.44 5.27 -8.32
N SER A 80 -5.11 5.32 -8.23
CA SER A 80 -4.23 4.23 -7.80
C SER A 80 -3.17 4.70 -6.81
N LEU A 81 -2.99 3.94 -5.72
CA LEU A 81 -2.04 4.27 -4.66
C LEU A 81 -1.24 3.04 -4.24
N THR A 82 0.08 3.17 -4.18
CA THR A 82 0.97 2.20 -3.51
C THR A 82 1.58 2.85 -2.29
N LEU A 83 1.30 2.27 -1.12
CA LEU A 83 1.86 2.71 0.16
C LEU A 83 2.84 1.66 0.69
N PRO A 84 4.03 2.09 1.18
CA PRO A 84 4.92 1.25 1.95
C PRO A 84 4.34 1.04 3.35
N TYR A 85 5.11 0.40 4.22
CA TYR A 85 4.79 0.35 5.64
C TYR A 85 4.80 1.76 6.24
N VAL A 86 3.74 2.12 6.98
CA VAL A 86 3.58 3.44 7.61
C VAL A 86 3.13 3.30 9.04
N PHE A 87 3.75 4.07 9.92
CA PHE A 87 3.20 4.31 11.25
C PHE A 87 1.91 5.14 11.14
N ARG A 88 0.89 4.86 11.98
CA ARG A 88 -0.43 5.56 11.98
C ARG A 88 -1.17 5.49 10.63
N TYR A 89 -1.15 4.31 10.02
CA TYR A 89 -1.80 4.05 8.72
C TYR A 89 -3.29 4.43 8.68
N GLU A 90 -4.01 4.30 9.79
CA GLU A 90 -5.43 4.68 9.90
C GLU A 90 -5.66 6.18 9.63
N GLU A 91 -4.77 7.05 10.10
CA GLU A 91 -4.87 8.49 9.90
C GLU A 91 -4.58 8.90 8.45
N ILE A 92 -3.60 8.22 7.85
CA ILE A 92 -3.28 8.34 6.42
C ILE A 92 -4.49 7.92 5.58
N LEU A 93 -5.10 6.76 5.88
CA LEU A 93 -6.31 6.28 5.20
C LEU A 93 -7.49 7.22 5.37
N SER A 94 -7.72 7.76 6.57
CA SER A 94 -8.79 8.73 6.82
C SER A 94 -8.65 9.95 5.90
N SER A 95 -7.42 10.44 5.75
CA SER A 95 -7.09 11.59 4.91
C SER A 95 -7.26 11.30 3.42
N ILE A 96 -6.90 10.09 2.99
CA ILE A 96 -7.15 9.59 1.63
C ILE A 96 -8.66 9.50 1.37
N GLY A 97 -9.41 8.87 2.27
CA GLY A 97 -10.86 8.73 2.14
C GLY A 97 -11.57 10.08 2.07
N ALA A 98 -11.07 11.10 2.77
CA ALA A 98 -11.60 12.45 2.72
C ALA A 98 -11.35 13.15 1.37
N ASN A 99 -10.17 12.97 0.75
CA ASN A 99 -9.72 13.79 -0.38
C ASN A 99 -9.72 13.07 -1.74
N CYS A 100 -9.48 11.76 -1.79
CA CYS A 100 -9.27 10.98 -3.01
C CYS A 100 -10.50 10.13 -3.37
N LYS A 101 -11.59 10.77 -3.81
CA LYS A 101 -12.87 10.07 -4.06
C LYS A 101 -12.84 9.11 -5.26
N ASN A 102 -11.85 9.24 -6.14
CA ASN A 102 -11.66 8.40 -7.32
C ASN A 102 -10.80 7.16 -7.05
N LEU A 103 -10.24 7.02 -5.84
CA LEU A 103 -9.35 5.91 -5.54
C LEU A 103 -10.09 4.58 -5.70
N SER A 104 -9.51 3.70 -6.50
CA SER A 104 -10.09 2.40 -6.81
C SER A 104 -9.08 1.26 -6.80
N GLU A 105 -7.79 1.56 -6.77
CA GLU A 105 -6.72 0.58 -6.69
C GLU A 105 -5.75 0.93 -5.56
N MET A 106 -5.40 -0.07 -4.75
CA MET A 106 -4.45 0.10 -3.66
C MET A 106 -3.50 -1.10 -3.55
N LYS A 107 -2.22 -0.82 -3.41
CA LYS A 107 -1.19 -1.77 -2.96
C LYS A 107 -0.69 -1.32 -1.58
N SER A 108 -0.67 -2.23 -0.62
CA SER A 108 -0.19 -1.97 0.73
C SER A 108 0.81 -3.02 1.17
N SER A 109 1.93 -2.57 1.75
CA SER A 109 2.91 -3.42 2.42
C SER A 109 2.66 -3.53 3.94
N CYS A 110 1.53 -3.02 4.45
CA CYS A 110 1.19 -3.14 5.87
C CYS A 110 0.52 -4.47 6.19
N SER A 111 0.87 -5.03 7.35
CA SER A 111 0.13 -6.15 7.92
C SER A 111 -1.31 -5.75 8.23
N ILE A 112 -2.26 -6.63 7.92
CA ILE A 112 -3.70 -6.35 8.06
C ILE A 112 -4.25 -7.00 9.32
N ASP A 113 -4.62 -6.16 10.29
CA ASP A 113 -5.45 -6.52 11.42
C ASP A 113 -6.88 -5.99 11.27
N LEU A 114 -7.72 -6.27 12.28
CA LEU A 114 -9.12 -5.88 12.23
C LEU A 114 -9.29 -4.36 12.20
N GLY A 115 -8.49 -3.60 12.94
CA GLY A 115 -8.55 -2.14 12.98
C GLY A 115 -8.22 -1.53 11.61
N LEU A 116 -7.15 -2.00 10.99
CA LEU A 116 -6.78 -1.56 9.64
C LEU A 116 -7.82 -1.99 8.60
N ALA A 117 -8.39 -3.19 8.71
CA ALA A 117 -9.48 -3.62 7.84
C ALA A 117 -10.69 -2.69 7.94
N GLU A 118 -11.11 -2.34 9.15
CA GLU A 118 -12.20 -1.39 9.41
C GLU A 118 -11.89 -0.01 8.83
N ALA A 119 -10.66 0.49 9.02
CA ALA A 119 -10.22 1.76 8.45
C ALA A 119 -10.29 1.76 6.91
N ILE A 120 -9.85 0.70 6.24
CA ILE A 120 -9.95 0.56 4.78
C ILE A 120 -11.42 0.58 4.34
N ILE A 121 -12.28 -0.17 5.02
CA ILE A 121 -13.72 -0.25 4.68
C ILE A 121 -14.40 1.11 4.84
N ALA A 122 -14.09 1.83 5.91
CA ALA A 122 -14.68 3.14 6.19
C ALA A 122 -14.22 4.21 5.19
N THR A 123 -12.96 4.17 4.79
CA THR A 123 -12.32 5.25 4.02
C THR A 123 -12.40 5.06 2.52
N VAL A 124 -12.26 3.82 2.04
CA VAL A 124 -12.20 3.47 0.61
C VAL A 124 -13.19 2.35 0.23
N PRO A 125 -14.49 2.47 0.55
CA PRO A 125 -15.49 1.40 0.34
C PRO A 125 -15.74 1.05 -1.15
N ARG A 126 -15.26 1.88 -2.08
CA ARG A 126 -15.40 1.67 -3.53
C ARG A 126 -14.17 1.04 -4.18
N LEU A 127 -13.21 0.57 -3.38
CA LEU A 127 -12.01 -0.08 -3.86
C LEU A 127 -12.38 -1.28 -4.76
N LYS A 128 -11.73 -1.36 -5.93
CA LYS A 128 -11.93 -2.42 -6.94
C LYS A 128 -10.77 -3.39 -6.97
N VAL A 129 -9.58 -2.93 -6.60
CA VAL A 129 -8.34 -3.69 -6.65
C VAL A 129 -7.57 -3.47 -5.35
N LEU A 130 -7.25 -4.56 -4.66
CA LEU A 130 -6.43 -4.54 -3.45
C LEU A 130 -5.28 -5.55 -3.60
N SER A 131 -4.06 -5.10 -3.36
CA SER A 131 -2.87 -5.95 -3.27
C SER A 131 -2.24 -5.82 -1.89
N LEU A 132 -2.07 -6.95 -1.22
CA LEU A 132 -1.47 -7.07 0.11
C LEU A 132 -0.19 -7.91 0.06
N ARG A 133 0.49 -7.97 -1.08
CA ARG A 133 1.60 -8.90 -1.26
C ARG A 133 2.69 -8.72 -0.21
N HIS A 134 3.30 -9.82 0.20
CA HIS A 134 4.42 -9.85 1.13
C HIS A 134 4.11 -9.25 2.52
N THR A 135 2.88 -9.40 3.00
CA THR A 135 2.45 -8.95 4.34
C THR A 135 1.94 -10.09 5.20
N ALA A 136 1.67 -9.82 6.48
CA ALA A 136 0.88 -10.70 7.32
C ALA A 136 -0.58 -10.21 7.38
N ALA A 137 -1.54 -11.11 7.53
CA ALA A 137 -2.94 -10.75 7.70
C ALA A 137 -3.64 -11.66 8.70
N PHE A 138 -4.43 -11.10 9.60
CA PHE A 138 -5.31 -11.89 10.44
C PHE A 138 -6.51 -12.38 9.62
N LYS A 139 -6.86 -13.67 9.75
CA LYS A 139 -7.99 -14.27 9.03
C LYS A 139 -9.28 -13.49 9.22
N GLN A 140 -9.59 -13.09 10.46
CA GLN A 140 -10.80 -12.32 10.74
C GLN A 140 -10.83 -10.98 10.00
N ALA A 141 -9.69 -10.31 9.86
CA ALA A 141 -9.57 -9.06 9.12
C ALA A 141 -9.78 -9.27 7.61
N LEU A 142 -9.20 -10.32 7.03
CA LEU A 142 -9.42 -10.69 5.63
C LEU A 142 -10.89 -11.02 5.34
N LEU A 143 -11.53 -11.80 6.21
CA LEU A 143 -12.95 -12.13 6.10
C LEU A 143 -13.81 -10.87 6.21
N HIS A 144 -13.46 -9.95 7.10
CA HIS A 144 -14.17 -8.68 7.24
C HIS A 144 -14.05 -7.81 5.97
N LEU A 145 -12.84 -7.68 5.41
CA LEU A 145 -12.61 -6.99 4.13
C LEU A 145 -13.43 -7.61 2.99
N LEU A 146 -13.35 -8.93 2.81
CA LEU A 146 -14.06 -9.66 1.75
C LEU A 146 -15.58 -9.53 1.88
N LYS A 147 -16.11 -9.54 3.11
CA LYS A 147 -17.55 -9.41 3.36
C LYS A 147 -18.03 -7.97 3.16
N SER A 148 -17.20 -6.97 3.44
CA SER A 148 -17.63 -5.56 3.44
C SER A 148 -17.35 -4.81 2.13
N LEU A 149 -16.24 -5.08 1.44
CA LEU A 149 -15.85 -4.39 0.20
C LEU A 149 -16.59 -4.96 -1.03
N LYS A 150 -17.88 -4.67 -1.16
CA LYS A 150 -18.75 -5.21 -2.22
C LYS A 150 -18.33 -4.89 -3.66
N ASN A 151 -17.52 -3.84 -3.85
CA ASN A 151 -17.02 -3.42 -5.16
C ASN A 151 -15.67 -4.03 -5.52
N LEU A 152 -15.04 -4.76 -4.59
CA LEU A 152 -13.76 -5.40 -4.82
C LEU A 152 -13.91 -6.45 -5.92
N LYS A 153 -13.03 -6.39 -6.91
CA LYS A 153 -13.00 -7.28 -8.08
C LYS A 153 -11.73 -8.10 -8.11
N VAL A 154 -10.64 -7.55 -7.62
CA VAL A 154 -9.33 -8.19 -7.62
C VAL A 154 -8.74 -8.08 -6.22
N LEU A 155 -8.39 -9.22 -5.64
CA LEU A 155 -7.63 -9.30 -4.40
C LEU A 155 -6.37 -10.13 -4.64
N ASN A 156 -5.22 -9.55 -4.33
CA ASN A 156 -3.93 -10.22 -4.39
C ASN A 156 -3.36 -10.44 -2.99
N LEU A 157 -3.28 -11.72 -2.60
CA LEU A 157 -2.69 -12.23 -1.37
C LEU A 157 -1.45 -13.10 -1.65
N MET A 158 -0.80 -12.91 -2.80
CA MET A 158 0.46 -13.59 -3.10
C MET A 158 1.50 -13.21 -2.06
N HIS A 159 2.17 -14.22 -1.50
CA HIS A 159 3.17 -14.06 -0.46
C HIS A 159 2.62 -13.49 0.87
N VAL A 160 1.34 -13.69 1.16
CA VAL A 160 0.74 -13.30 2.44
C VAL A 160 0.80 -14.44 3.45
N LEU A 161 1.19 -14.12 4.67
CA LEU A 161 1.11 -15.03 5.82
C LEU A 161 -0.22 -14.79 6.55
N VAL A 162 -1.07 -15.82 6.67
CA VAL A 162 -2.35 -15.69 7.37
C VAL A 162 -2.24 -16.25 8.79
N ALA A 163 -2.72 -15.49 9.76
CA ALA A 163 -2.75 -15.89 11.17
C ALA A 163 -4.19 -15.97 11.69
N ASP A 164 -4.48 -16.96 12.53
CA ASP A 164 -5.69 -16.99 13.37
C ASP A 164 -5.36 -16.68 14.82
N LEU A 165 -6.31 -16.06 15.51
CA LEU A 165 -6.26 -15.89 16.95
C LEU A 165 -7.12 -16.97 17.60
N THR A 166 -6.47 -17.97 18.18
CA THR A 166 -7.12 -19.08 18.89
C THR A 166 -7.01 -18.89 20.40
N GLN A 167 -7.72 -19.71 21.18
CA GLN A 167 -7.58 -19.73 22.64
C GLN A 167 -6.15 -20.12 23.09
N ALA A 168 -5.41 -20.86 22.26
CA ALA A 168 -4.04 -21.28 22.53
C ALA A 168 -2.99 -20.24 22.09
N GLY A 169 -3.43 -19.11 21.52
CA GLY A 169 -2.56 -18.07 20.96
C GLY A 169 -2.71 -17.94 19.44
N MET A 170 -1.69 -17.36 18.81
CA MET A 170 -1.68 -17.12 17.37
C MET A 170 -1.22 -18.37 16.62
N GLU A 171 -2.03 -18.83 15.67
CA GLU A 171 -1.71 -19.98 14.82
C GLU A 171 -1.55 -19.52 13.37
N LEU A 172 -0.44 -19.90 12.74
CA LEU A 172 -0.21 -19.63 11.32
C LEU A 172 -0.99 -20.64 10.48
N GLN A 173 -1.78 -20.13 9.55
CA GLN A 173 -2.60 -20.93 8.65
C GLN A 173 -2.47 -20.43 7.22
N GLY A 174 -2.80 -21.31 6.27
CA GLY A 174 -2.95 -20.92 4.88
C GLY A 174 -4.27 -20.22 4.60
N ILE A 175 -4.51 -19.93 3.32
CA ILE A 175 -5.85 -19.57 2.84
C ILE A 175 -6.75 -20.81 2.94
N ASP A 176 -7.80 -20.71 3.74
CA ASP A 176 -8.74 -21.81 3.98
C ASP A 176 -10.01 -21.71 3.12
N ASP A 177 -10.90 -22.70 3.28
CA ASP A 177 -12.17 -22.76 2.55
C ASP A 177 -13.10 -21.59 2.88
N GLU A 178 -13.02 -21.01 4.08
CA GLU A 178 -13.88 -19.89 4.48
C GLU A 178 -13.47 -18.61 3.74
N ILE A 179 -12.17 -18.29 3.71
CA ILE A 179 -11.63 -17.16 2.95
C ILE A 179 -11.94 -17.36 1.46
N THR A 180 -11.69 -18.56 0.94
CA THR A 180 -11.94 -18.90 -0.46
C THR A 180 -13.41 -18.72 -0.83
N LYS A 181 -14.33 -19.18 0.02
CA LYS A 181 -15.78 -19.01 -0.18
C LYS A 181 -16.20 -17.55 -0.18
N CYS A 182 -15.63 -16.73 0.73
CA CYS A 182 -15.91 -15.29 0.76
C CYS A 182 -15.36 -14.57 -0.48
N ALA A 183 -14.27 -15.06 -1.06
CA ALA A 183 -13.63 -14.51 -2.25
C ALA A 183 -14.33 -14.88 -3.58
N LEU A 184 -15.31 -15.80 -3.59
CA LEU A 184 -15.98 -16.26 -4.83
C LEU A 184 -16.66 -15.14 -5.65
N HIS A 185 -17.00 -14.01 -5.03
CA HIS A 185 -17.58 -12.87 -5.72
C HIS A 185 -16.54 -12.04 -6.51
N LEU A 186 -15.25 -12.24 -6.23
CA LEU A 186 -14.16 -11.55 -6.90
C LEU A 186 -13.99 -12.08 -8.33
N LYS A 187 -13.62 -11.20 -9.25
CA LYS A 187 -13.26 -11.59 -10.61
C LYS A 187 -11.91 -12.30 -10.66
N LYS A 188 -10.99 -11.93 -9.78
CA LYS A 188 -9.65 -12.50 -9.70
C LYS A 188 -9.22 -12.54 -8.22
N PHE A 189 -8.91 -13.73 -7.73
CA PHE A 189 -8.39 -13.94 -6.40
C PHE A 189 -7.03 -14.65 -6.53
N LEU A 190 -5.97 -13.99 -6.06
CA LEU A 190 -4.60 -14.46 -6.25
C LEU A 190 -4.00 -14.85 -4.92
N THR A 191 -3.56 -16.08 -4.82
CA THR A 191 -2.98 -16.69 -3.63
C THR A 191 -1.84 -17.60 -4.05
N CYS A 192 -0.89 -17.85 -3.16
CA CYS A 192 0.16 -18.83 -3.45
C CYS A 192 -0.48 -20.22 -3.68
N PRO A 193 -0.10 -20.92 -4.75
CA PRO A 193 -0.65 -22.24 -5.06
C PRO A 193 -0.13 -23.32 -4.10
N GLU A 194 1.05 -23.10 -3.52
CA GLU A 194 1.67 -24.00 -2.57
C GLU A 194 1.28 -23.62 -1.15
N ARG A 195 0.94 -24.63 -0.33
CA ARG A 195 0.67 -24.45 1.11
C ARG A 195 1.84 -23.86 1.88
N VAL A 196 3.05 -23.96 1.31
CA VAL A 196 4.32 -23.58 1.93
C VAL A 196 5.13 -22.81 0.90
N CYS A 197 4.81 -21.54 0.66
CA CYS A 197 5.58 -20.69 -0.24
C CYS A 197 6.87 -20.25 0.47
N PRO A 198 8.07 -20.43 -0.12
CA PRO A 198 9.33 -20.01 0.50
C PRO A 198 9.35 -18.54 0.90
N LYS A 199 8.66 -17.67 0.13
CA LYS A 199 8.52 -16.24 0.41
C LYS A 199 7.48 -15.92 1.48
N CYS A 200 6.46 -16.77 1.68
CA CYS A 200 5.54 -16.67 2.84
C CYS A 200 6.19 -17.16 4.13
N ASN A 201 7.20 -18.03 4.01
CA ASN A 201 7.82 -18.73 5.13
C ASN A 201 9.02 -18.01 5.74
N VAL A 202 9.40 -16.84 5.23
CA VAL A 202 10.45 -16.01 5.82
C VAL A 202 9.88 -15.38 7.10
N VAL A 203 9.81 -16.19 8.14
CA VAL A 203 9.61 -15.79 9.52
C VAL A 203 11.01 -15.82 10.13
N GLU A 204 11.81 -14.78 9.88
CA GLU A 204 13.03 -14.60 10.67
C GLU A 204 12.64 -13.97 12.01
N ASP A 205 12.74 -14.80 13.05
CA ASP A 205 12.82 -14.50 14.48
C ASP A 205 11.87 -13.43 15.06
N ASP A 206 10.96 -13.91 15.92
CA ASP A 206 10.26 -13.20 17.00
C ASP A 206 9.32 -12.03 16.65
N ASN A 207 9.08 -11.70 15.37
CA ASN A 207 8.09 -10.67 15.05
C ASN A 207 7.43 -10.87 13.67
N ILE A 208 6.26 -11.53 13.66
CA ILE A 208 5.37 -11.70 12.50
C ILE A 208 5.02 -10.35 11.80
N LEU A 209 5.26 -9.24 12.49
CA LEU A 209 5.03 -7.87 12.04
C LEU A 209 6.19 -7.23 11.25
N ARG A 210 7.31 -7.92 11.03
CA ARG A 210 8.47 -7.36 10.32
C ARG A 210 8.51 -7.75 8.84
N CYS A 211 7.65 -7.13 8.03
CA CYS A 211 7.72 -7.19 6.55
C CYS A 211 8.82 -6.27 5.99
N TYR A 212 10.06 -6.34 6.52
CA TYR A 212 11.08 -5.30 6.27
C TYR A 212 12.14 -5.65 5.22
N ASP A 213 12.23 -6.90 4.74
CA ASP A 213 13.31 -7.28 3.82
C ASP A 213 12.80 -7.58 2.41
N LEU A 214 11.99 -6.68 1.86
CA LEU A 214 11.65 -6.73 0.43
C LEU A 214 12.77 -6.10 -0.39
N ASP A 215 13.36 -6.89 -1.29
CA ASP A 215 14.22 -6.39 -2.36
C ASP A 215 13.43 -5.41 -3.25
N GLU A 216 14.09 -4.34 -3.72
CA GLU A 216 13.56 -3.35 -4.67
C GLU A 216 12.86 -4.03 -5.86
N ASP A 217 13.43 -5.14 -6.29
CA ASP A 217 12.96 -5.95 -7.40
C ASP A 217 11.63 -6.66 -7.14
N ASP A 218 11.38 -7.12 -5.91
CA ASP A 218 10.13 -7.77 -5.51
C ASP A 218 9.02 -6.73 -5.30
N TRP A 219 9.40 -5.54 -4.82
CA TRP A 219 8.49 -4.42 -4.65
C TRP A 219 7.93 -3.92 -6.00
N ARG A 220 8.76 -3.84 -7.07
CA ARG A 220 8.33 -3.42 -8.42
C ARG A 220 7.26 -4.33 -9.03
N ARG A 221 7.25 -5.59 -8.58
CA ARG A 221 6.41 -6.64 -9.13
C ARG A 221 5.05 -6.70 -8.43
N ASP A 222 4.04 -7.03 -9.23
CA ASP A 222 2.71 -7.40 -8.76
C ASP A 222 2.07 -8.29 -9.84
N GLU A 223 1.28 -9.30 -9.46
CA GLU A 223 0.48 -10.09 -10.42
C GLU A 223 -0.72 -9.33 -10.97
N ILE A 224 -0.94 -8.10 -10.49
CA ILE A 224 -1.90 -7.14 -11.01
C ILE A 224 -1.13 -6.12 -11.86
N PRO A 225 -1.28 -6.15 -13.21
CA PRO A 225 -0.51 -5.29 -14.12
C PRO A 225 -0.64 -3.79 -13.86
N SER A 226 -1.79 -3.33 -13.35
CA SER A 226 -2.02 -1.91 -13.04
C SER A 226 -1.25 -1.43 -11.80
N LEU A 227 -0.77 -2.36 -10.96
CA LEU A 227 0.03 -2.08 -9.77
C LEU A 227 1.53 -2.37 -9.97
N THR A 228 1.92 -3.02 -11.07
CA THR A 228 3.33 -3.20 -11.47
C THR A 228 3.97 -1.87 -11.92
N ILE A 229 5.28 -1.71 -11.69
CA ILE A 229 6.03 -0.47 -11.93
C ILE A 229 7.24 -0.72 -12.83
#